data_AF-A0A6C0AL74-F1
#
_entry.id   AF-A0A6C0AL74-F1
#
_cell.length_a   1.000
_cell.length_b   1.000
_cell.length_c   1.000
_cell.angle_alpha   90.00
_cell.angle_beta   90.00
_cell.angle_gamma   90.00
#
_symmetry.space_group_name_H-M   'P 1'
#
loop_
_entity.id
_entity.type
_entity.pdbx_description
1 polymer ?
#
loop_
_entity_poly.entity_id
_entity_poly.type
_entity_poly.pdbx_seq_one_letter_code
_entity_poly.pdbx_strand_id
1 'polypeptide(L)'
;MNNDIKIPSISSLHHEKSIKETSKIDIYNIVLNKCIEKIIFTNKNTDKTFIIFEIPKILIGYPNYDMKNCILFIINRLSERGYLIEFIEPFYLYIDWGSKPQQQKLKDKNSFSVQKKNLLNKYPDLSKYPDSKIEFVYSESVTSKHNKKNKKRY
;
A
#
# COMPACT_ATOMS: atom_id res chain seq x y z
N MET A 1 48.12 -3.52 -19.16
CA MET A 1 46.86 -2.75 -19.30
C MET A 1 46.32 -2.54 -17.89
N ASN A 2 46.47 -1.33 -17.35
CA ASN A 2 45.89 -0.98 -16.05
C ASN A 2 44.38 -0.94 -16.20
N ASN A 3 43.69 -1.90 -15.58
CA ASN A 3 42.25 -1.79 -15.36
C ASN A 3 42.07 -0.85 -14.17
N ASP A 4 42.07 0.46 -14.44
CA ASP A 4 41.71 1.44 -13.43
C ASP A 4 40.28 1.12 -12.97
N ILE A 5 40.16 0.76 -11.69
CA ILE A 5 38.89 0.46 -11.05
C ILE A 5 38.07 1.74 -11.08
N LYS A 6 37.07 1.80 -11.96
CA LYS A 6 36.18 2.96 -12.07
C LYS A 6 35.21 2.96 -10.88
N ILE A 7 35.56 3.71 -9.84
CA ILE A 7 34.71 3.91 -8.66
C ILE A 7 33.48 4.72 -9.08
N PRO A 8 32.25 4.21 -8.88
CA PRO A 8 31.02 4.93 -9.23
C PRO A 8 30.81 6.14 -8.31
N SER A 9 30.19 7.20 -8.83
CA SER A 9 29.83 8.38 -8.04
C SER A 9 28.56 8.13 -7.23
N ILE A 10 28.45 8.77 -6.07
CA ILE A 10 27.25 8.67 -5.22
C ILE A 10 25.97 9.04 -5.98
N SER A 11 26.02 10.09 -6.81
CA SER A 11 24.90 10.52 -7.64
C SER A 11 24.47 9.46 -8.66
N SER A 12 25.42 8.75 -9.27
CA SER A 12 25.10 7.68 -10.23
C SER A 12 24.39 6.50 -9.57
N LEU A 13 24.79 6.14 -8.34
CA LEU A 13 24.15 5.09 -7.56
C LEU A 13 22.72 5.47 -7.13
N HIS A 14 22.50 6.72 -6.69
CA HIS A 14 21.16 7.22 -6.38
C HIS A 14 20.24 7.24 -7.60
N HIS A 15 20.76 7.64 -8.76
CA HIS A 15 20.00 7.65 -10.00
C HIS A 15 19.58 6.24 -10.42
N GLU A 16 20.49 5.27 -10.35
CA GLU A 16 20.18 3.86 -10.66
C GLU A 16 19.11 3.30 -9.71
N LYS A 17 19.17 3.64 -8.43
CA LYS A 17 18.15 3.27 -7.44
C LYS A 17 16.77 3.84 -7.81
N SER A 18 16.70 5.13 -8.15
CA SER A 18 15.46 5.80 -8.54
C SER A 18 14.82 5.20 -9.81
N ILE A 19 15.64 4.85 -10.82
CA ILE A 19 15.16 4.16 -12.03
C ILE A 19 14.51 2.82 -11.66
N LYS A 20 15.17 2.02 -10.80
CA LYS A 20 14.64 0.74 -10.33
C LYS A 20 13.31 0.91 -9.60
N GLU A 21 13.18 1.92 -8.74
CA GLU A 21 11.94 2.23 -8.03
C GLU A 21 10.80 2.62 -8.97
N THR A 22 11.08 3.50 -9.93
CA THR A 22 10.09 3.93 -10.94
C THR A 22 9.59 2.73 -11.74
N SER A 23 10.50 1.85 -12.18
CA SER A 23 10.14 0.66 -12.93
C SER A 23 9.21 -0.29 -12.14
N LYS A 24 9.35 -0.38 -10.81
CA LYS A 24 8.45 -1.19 -9.97
C LYS A 24 7.03 -0.60 -9.92
N ILE A 25 6.93 0.72 -9.80
CA ILE A 25 5.65 1.42 -9.80
C ILE A 25 4.93 1.20 -11.13
N ASP A 26 5.66 1.28 -12.25
CA ASP A 26 5.12 1.02 -13.58
C ASP A 26 4.57 -0.40 -13.70
N ILE A 27 5.29 -1.39 -13.16
CA ILE A 27 4.83 -2.78 -13.11
C ILE A 27 3.51 -2.90 -12.31
N TYR A 28 3.42 -2.27 -11.14
CA TYR A 28 2.20 -2.32 -10.33
C TYR A 28 1.02 -1.58 -10.97
N ASN A 29 1.30 -0.50 -11.71
CA ASN A 29 0.28 0.21 -12.48
C ASN A 29 -0.39 -0.68 -13.53
N ILE A 30 0.33 -1.65 -14.13
CA ILE A 30 -0.27 -2.62 -15.06
C ILE A 30 -1.38 -3.43 -14.36
N VAL A 31 -1.12 -3.91 -13.15
CA VAL A 31 -2.11 -4.68 -12.37
C VAL A 31 -3.25 -3.78 -11.89
N LEU A 32 -2.94 -2.56 -11.45
CA LEU A 32 -3.93 -1.57 -11.04
C LEU A 32 -4.89 -1.22 -12.20
N ASN A 33 -4.38 -1.04 -13.42
CA ASN A 33 -5.20 -0.76 -14.59
C ASN A 33 -6.20 -1.89 -14.87
N LYS A 34 -5.77 -3.16 -14.81
CA LYS A 34 -6.68 -4.32 -14.94
C LYS A 34 -7.74 -4.35 -13.85
N CYS A 35 -7.38 -3.96 -12.63
CA CYS A 35 -8.33 -3.84 -11.53
C CYS A 35 -9.37 -2.76 -11.83
N ILE A 36 -8.95 -1.58 -12.27
CA ILE A 36 -9.82 -0.45 -12.64
C ILE A 36 -10.74 -0.82 -13.80
N GLU A 37 -10.22 -1.48 -14.84
CA GLU A 37 -11.03 -1.99 -15.96
C GLU A 37 -12.15 -2.92 -15.47
N LYS A 38 -11.85 -3.82 -14.52
CA LYS A 38 -12.85 -4.71 -13.92
C LYS A 38 -13.89 -3.94 -13.10
N ILE A 39 -13.49 -2.92 -12.35
CA ILE A 39 -14.39 -2.03 -11.61
C ILE A 39 -15.36 -1.34 -12.59
N ILE A 40 -14.82 -0.67 -13.61
CA ILE A 40 -15.59 0.06 -14.61
C ILE A 40 -16.56 -0.87 -15.35
N PHE A 41 -16.06 -2.04 -15.78
CA PHE A 41 -16.88 -3.05 -16.44
C PHE A 41 -18.02 -3.51 -15.55
N THR A 42 -17.75 -3.81 -14.27
CA THR A 42 -18.78 -4.29 -13.33
C THR A 42 -19.84 -3.22 -13.08
N ASN A 43 -19.42 -1.98 -12.83
CA ASN A 43 -20.32 -0.85 -12.60
C ASN A 43 -21.21 -0.55 -13.82
N LYS A 44 -20.69 -0.72 -15.03
CA LYS A 44 -21.43 -0.45 -16.27
C LYS A 44 -22.41 -1.56 -16.63
N ASN A 45 -22.07 -2.81 -16.36
CA ASN A 45 -22.80 -3.97 -16.90
C ASN A 45 -23.61 -4.73 -15.84
N THR A 46 -23.56 -4.32 -14.57
CA THR A 46 -24.26 -4.99 -13.47
C THR A 46 -24.72 -3.98 -12.43
N ASP A 47 -25.64 -4.38 -11.56
CA ASP A 47 -26.06 -3.57 -10.40
C ASP A 47 -25.11 -3.66 -9.19
N LYS A 48 -23.98 -4.37 -9.34
CA LYS A 48 -23.01 -4.54 -8.25
C LYS A 48 -22.11 -3.33 -8.12
N THR A 49 -21.83 -2.96 -6.87
CA THR A 49 -20.90 -1.88 -6.51
C THR A 49 -19.58 -2.39 -5.93
N PHE A 50 -19.29 -3.67 -6.13
CA PHE A 50 -18.07 -4.29 -5.62
C PHE A 50 -17.51 -5.31 -6.61
N ILE A 51 -16.21 -5.60 -6.47
CA ILE A 51 -15.54 -6.72 -7.13
C ILE A 51 -14.69 -7.51 -6.15
N ILE A 52 -14.45 -8.77 -6.50
CA ILE A 52 -13.32 -9.54 -5.98
C ILE A 52 -12.28 -9.60 -7.10
N PHE A 53 -11.10 -9.07 -6.85
CA PHE A 53 -9.99 -9.01 -7.79
C PHE A 53 -8.89 -9.98 -7.37
N GLU A 54 -8.42 -10.79 -8.32
CA GLU A 54 -7.30 -11.70 -8.10
C GLU A 54 -6.00 -11.00 -8.47
N ILE A 55 -5.07 -10.92 -7.53
CA ILE A 55 -3.73 -10.37 -7.79
C ILE A 55 -2.89 -11.46 -8.45
N PRO A 56 -2.24 -11.17 -9.60
CA PRO A 56 -1.35 -12.12 -10.24
C PRO A 56 -0.25 -12.57 -9.28
N LYS A 57 0.01 -13.87 -9.19
CA LYS A 57 1.16 -14.38 -8.41
C LYS A 57 2.49 -14.10 -9.10
N ILE A 58 2.45 -14.10 -10.42
CA ILE A 58 3.57 -13.86 -11.33
C ILE A 58 3.11 -12.94 -12.45
N LEU A 59 4.03 -12.15 -12.99
CA LEU A 59 3.76 -11.31 -14.16
C LEU A 59 4.82 -11.61 -15.23
N ILE A 60 4.38 -12.25 -16.32
CA ILE A 60 5.27 -12.70 -17.40
C ILE A 60 5.95 -11.48 -18.03
N GLY A 61 7.26 -11.56 -18.23
CA GLY A 61 8.09 -10.44 -18.71
C GLY A 61 8.58 -9.50 -17.60
N TYR A 62 8.13 -9.70 -16.35
CA TYR A 62 8.48 -8.85 -15.21
C TYR A 62 9.02 -9.70 -14.05
N PRO A 63 10.29 -10.15 -14.13
CA PRO A 63 10.89 -11.04 -13.12
C PRO A 63 11.00 -10.39 -11.73
N ASN A 64 11.04 -9.05 -11.67
CA ASN A 64 11.10 -8.29 -10.42
C ASN A 64 9.73 -8.00 -9.80
N TYR A 65 8.66 -8.60 -10.33
CA TYR A 65 7.31 -8.43 -9.80
C TYR A 65 7.19 -9.09 -8.42
N ASP A 66 6.68 -8.32 -7.46
CA ASP A 66 6.35 -8.79 -6.12
C ASP A 66 4.85 -8.64 -5.86
N MET A 67 4.17 -9.77 -5.72
CA MET A 67 2.73 -9.85 -5.47
C MET A 67 2.30 -9.13 -4.18
N LYS A 68 3.05 -9.28 -3.09
CA LYS A 68 2.69 -8.72 -1.78
C LYS A 68 2.79 -7.19 -1.81
N ASN A 69 3.84 -6.68 -2.45
CA ASN A 69 4.01 -5.25 -2.64
C ASN A 69 2.96 -4.67 -3.62
N CYS A 70 2.57 -5.43 -4.65
CA CYS A 70 1.49 -5.05 -5.54
C CYS A 70 0.14 -4.96 -4.81
N ILE A 71 -0.18 -5.91 -3.93
CA ILE A 71 -1.35 -5.85 -3.04
C ILE A 71 -1.36 -4.54 -2.25
N LEU A 72 -0.27 -4.23 -1.54
CA LEU A 72 -0.18 -3.03 -0.71
C LEU A 72 -0.31 -1.75 -1.53
N PHE A 73 0.29 -1.72 -2.73
CA PHE A 73 0.20 -0.60 -3.66
C PHE A 73 -1.25 -0.34 -4.10
N ILE A 74 -1.98 -1.37 -4.52
CA ILE A 74 -3.38 -1.25 -4.97
C ILE A 74 -4.29 -0.83 -3.81
N ILE A 75 -4.12 -1.47 -2.65
CA ILE A 75 -4.81 -1.10 -1.41
C ILE A 75 -4.62 0.39 -1.13
N ASN A 76 -3.39 0.90 -1.14
CA ASN A 76 -3.10 2.30 -0.88
C ASN A 76 -3.75 3.24 -1.90
N ARG A 77 -3.57 2.96 -3.21
CA ARG A 77 -4.09 3.80 -4.31
C ARG A 77 -5.61 3.92 -4.33
N LEU A 78 -6.32 2.83 -4.05
CA LEU A 78 -7.78 2.83 -4.07
C LEU A 78 -8.36 3.37 -2.75
N SER A 79 -7.76 3.09 -1.60
CA SER A 79 -8.21 3.67 -0.32
C SER A 79 -8.07 5.19 -0.28
N GLU A 80 -7.03 5.76 -0.88
CA GLU A 80 -6.88 7.23 -1.06
C GLU A 80 -8.06 7.85 -1.82
N ARG A 81 -8.77 7.07 -2.64
CA ARG A 81 -9.95 7.51 -3.40
C ARG A 81 -11.27 7.18 -2.72
N GLY A 82 -11.23 6.61 -1.52
CA GLY A 82 -12.42 6.32 -0.71
C GLY A 82 -13.06 4.95 -0.95
N TYR A 83 -12.40 4.04 -1.67
CA TYR A 83 -12.88 2.66 -1.80
C TYR A 83 -12.73 1.90 -0.47
N LEU A 84 -13.73 1.08 -0.14
CA LEU A 84 -13.62 0.06 0.89
C LEU A 84 -12.86 -1.14 0.33
N ILE A 85 -11.82 -1.58 1.03
CA ILE A 85 -10.96 -2.67 0.56
C ILE A 85 -10.71 -3.65 1.70
N GLU A 86 -10.84 -4.94 1.38
CA GLU A 86 -10.49 -6.02 2.29
C GLU A 86 -9.59 -7.03 1.57
N PHE A 87 -8.49 -7.38 2.22
CA PHE A 87 -7.61 -8.44 1.74
C PHE A 87 -8.19 -9.81 2.11
N ILE A 88 -8.36 -10.65 1.09
CA ILE A 88 -8.82 -12.02 1.22
C ILE A 88 -7.65 -12.94 0.85
N GLU A 89 -7.25 -13.78 1.80
CA GLU A 89 -6.11 -14.66 1.57
C GLU A 89 -6.36 -15.68 0.45
N PRO A 90 -5.31 -15.99 -0.36
CA PRO A 90 -3.93 -15.53 -0.21
C PRO A 90 -3.54 -14.33 -1.11
N PHE A 91 -4.38 -13.95 -2.08
CA PHE A 91 -4.04 -12.96 -3.12
C PHE A 91 -5.27 -12.27 -3.72
N TYR A 92 -6.39 -12.24 -2.99
CA TYR A 92 -7.62 -11.60 -3.45
C TYR A 92 -7.83 -10.25 -2.74
N LEU A 93 -8.43 -9.30 -3.45
CA LEU A 93 -8.92 -8.05 -2.89
C LEU A 93 -10.43 -7.96 -3.12
N TYR A 94 -11.19 -7.83 -2.04
CA TYR A 94 -12.54 -7.29 -2.11
C TYR A 94 -12.44 -5.77 -2.19
N ILE A 95 -13.12 -5.17 -3.17
CA ILE A 95 -13.09 -3.74 -3.44
C ILE A 95 -14.53 -3.27 -3.66
N ASP A 96 -15.00 -2.34 -2.84
CA ASP A 96 -16.38 -1.83 -2.84
C ASP A 96 -16.39 -0.29 -2.89
N TRP A 97 -17.21 0.26 -3.79
CA TRP A 97 -17.43 1.69 -3.98
C TRP A 97 -18.88 2.13 -3.73
N GLY A 98 -19.77 1.23 -3.36
CA GLY A 98 -21.17 1.53 -3.03
C GLY A 98 -21.40 1.80 -1.54
N SER A 99 -20.55 1.28 -0.66
CA SER A 99 -20.65 1.52 0.77
C SER A 99 -20.32 2.98 1.14
N LYS A 100 -21.29 3.71 1.71
CA LYS A 100 -21.09 5.12 2.12
C LYS A 100 -20.12 5.21 3.32
N PRO A 101 -19.10 6.09 3.27
CA PRO A 101 -18.13 6.25 4.37
C PRO A 101 -18.73 6.82 5.67
N GLN A 102 -20.00 7.24 5.68
CA GLN A 102 -20.65 7.85 6.85
C GLN A 102 -20.97 6.85 7.98
N GLN A 103 -21.08 5.54 7.71
CA GLN A 103 -21.30 4.54 8.77
C GLN A 103 -20.01 4.05 9.45
N GLN A 104 -18.84 4.45 8.92
CA GLN A 104 -17.53 3.98 9.38
C GLN A 104 -16.80 4.94 10.34
N LYS A 105 -17.34 6.15 10.55
CA LYS A 105 -16.74 7.16 11.45
C LYS A 105 -16.63 6.73 12.91
N LEU A 106 -17.28 5.63 13.31
CA LEU A 106 -17.25 5.11 14.68
C LEU A 106 -16.39 3.83 14.84
N LYS A 107 -15.86 3.23 13.76
CA LYS A 107 -15.09 1.96 13.84
C LYS A 107 -13.75 1.92 13.08
N ASP A 108 -13.52 2.70 12.01
CA ASP A 108 -12.61 2.23 10.94
C ASP A 108 -11.32 3.01 10.64
N LYS A 109 -10.87 3.94 11.49
CA LYS A 109 -9.43 4.34 11.45
C LYS A 109 -8.51 3.21 11.94
N ASN A 110 -9.07 2.31 12.76
CA ASN A 110 -8.39 1.11 13.21
C ASN A 110 -8.37 0.00 12.14
N SER A 111 -9.40 -0.18 11.31
CA SER A 111 -9.47 -1.36 10.42
C SER A 111 -8.36 -1.40 9.35
N PHE A 112 -8.12 -0.33 8.60
CA PHE A 112 -7.04 -0.30 7.59
C PHE A 112 -5.65 -0.34 8.21
N SER A 113 -5.44 0.42 9.29
CA SER A 113 -4.16 0.40 10.01
C SER A 113 -3.90 -0.97 10.64
N VAL A 114 -4.94 -1.67 11.09
CA VAL A 114 -4.89 -3.05 11.57
C VAL A 114 -4.65 -4.03 10.43
N GLN A 115 -5.33 -3.92 9.28
CA GLN A 115 -5.08 -4.78 8.11
C GLN A 115 -3.66 -4.61 7.57
N LYS A 116 -3.18 -3.37 7.42
CA LYS A 116 -1.80 -3.06 7.04
C LYS A 116 -0.79 -3.57 8.06
N LYS A 117 -1.03 -3.36 9.37
CA LYS A 117 -0.20 -3.91 10.45
C LYS A 117 -0.20 -5.44 10.45
N ASN A 118 -1.33 -6.08 10.23
CA ASN A 118 -1.45 -7.54 10.17
C ASN A 118 -0.69 -8.10 8.97
N LEU A 119 -0.82 -7.48 7.79
CA LEU A 119 -0.03 -7.82 6.61
C LEU A 119 1.47 -7.66 6.85
N LEU A 120 1.89 -6.55 7.48
CA LEU A 120 3.30 -6.28 7.79
C LEU A 120 3.85 -7.21 8.87
N ASN A 121 3.07 -7.53 9.90
CA ASN A 121 3.44 -8.47 10.97
C ASN A 121 3.54 -9.91 10.43
N LYS A 122 2.61 -10.31 9.55
CA LYS A 122 2.61 -11.64 8.92
C LYS A 122 3.74 -11.77 7.89
N TYR A 123 4.14 -10.67 7.28
CA TYR A 123 5.20 -10.63 6.29
C TYR A 123 6.22 -9.51 6.61
N PRO A 124 7.11 -9.76 7.60
CA PRO A 124 8.04 -8.74 8.09
C PRO A 124 9.07 -8.29 7.03
N ASP A 125 9.33 -9.11 6.01
CA ASP A 125 10.29 -8.79 4.94
C ASP A 125 9.81 -7.67 3.98
N LEU A 126 8.55 -7.23 4.09
CA LEU A 126 8.06 -6.06 3.37
C LEU A 126 8.67 -4.73 3.87
N SER A 127 9.32 -4.72 5.04
CA SER A 127 9.99 -3.52 5.57
C SER A 127 11.35 -3.21 4.94
N LYS A 128 11.91 -4.09 4.09
CA LYS A 128 13.25 -3.92 3.47
C LYS A 128 13.33 -2.83 2.39
N TYR A 129 12.21 -2.26 1.97
CA TYR A 129 12.19 -1.15 1.01
C TYR A 129 11.52 0.09 1.64
N PRO A 130 12.31 1.02 2.20
CA PRO A 130 11.80 2.23 2.87
C PRO A 130 11.22 3.28 1.91
N ASP A 131 11.42 3.14 0.60
CA ASP A 131 10.94 4.08 -0.43
C ASP A 131 9.51 3.80 -0.92
N SER A 132 8.84 2.77 -0.37
CA SER A 132 7.46 3.00 0.07
C SER A 132 7.52 3.93 1.28
N LYS A 133 7.88 5.19 1.07
CA LYS A 133 7.77 6.23 2.08
C LYS A 133 6.29 6.29 2.47
N ILE A 134 5.92 5.51 3.48
CA ILE A 134 4.72 5.75 4.26
C ILE A 134 5.11 6.91 5.17
N GLU A 135 5.15 8.09 4.57
CA GLU A 135 5.15 9.32 5.32
C GLU A 135 3.69 9.53 5.72
N PHE A 136 3.36 9.20 6.97
CA PHE A 136 2.12 9.68 7.55
C PHE A 136 2.27 11.19 7.75
N VAL A 137 1.98 11.98 6.72
CA VAL A 137 1.69 13.41 6.92
C VAL A 137 0.24 13.52 7.37
N TYR A 138 0.03 13.36 8.67
CA TYR A 138 -1.00 14.13 9.36
C TYR A 138 -0.30 14.90 10.47
N SER A 139 -0.29 16.21 10.30
CA SER A 139 0.17 17.19 11.27
C SER A 139 -0.33 16.87 12.67
N GLU A 140 0.59 16.66 13.62
CA GLU A 140 0.26 16.84 15.04
C GLU A 140 0.04 18.33 15.28
N SER A 141 -1.20 18.80 15.10
CA SER A 141 -1.67 20.02 15.74
C SER A 141 -2.53 19.67 16.95
N VAL A 142 -1.85 19.82 18.10
CA VAL A 142 -2.30 20.30 19.40
C VAL A 142 -3.08 19.39 20.37
N THR A 143 -2.44 19.28 21.55
CA THR A 143 -2.93 19.04 22.91
C THR A 143 -3.13 17.60 23.40
N SER A 144 -2.15 17.10 24.16
CA SER A 144 -2.45 16.46 25.44
C SER A 144 -1.62 17.06 26.58
N LYS A 145 -2.20 18.08 27.23
CA LYS A 145 -1.99 18.25 28.67
C LYS A 145 -2.78 17.14 29.34
N HIS A 146 -2.12 16.10 29.85
CA HIS A 146 -2.38 15.51 31.17
C HIS A 146 -1.51 14.26 31.36
N ASN A 147 -0.45 14.39 32.16
CA ASN A 147 -0.28 13.54 33.34
C ASN A 147 1.01 13.87 34.10
N LYS A 148 0.86 14.18 35.39
CA LYS A 148 1.64 13.62 36.51
C LYS A 148 0.94 14.08 37.79
N LYS A 149 0.14 13.19 38.40
CA LYS A 149 0.52 12.31 39.53
C LYS A 149 0.97 13.10 40.75
N ASN A 150 0.34 12.83 41.90
CA ASN A 150 1.08 12.36 43.07
C ASN A 150 0.23 11.51 44.03
N LYS A 151 0.86 10.41 44.46
CA LYS A 151 0.46 9.44 45.49
C LYS A 151 0.82 9.96 46.88
N LYS A 152 0.09 9.48 47.91
CA LYS A 152 0.52 8.82 49.19
C LYS A 152 -0.47 9.22 50.31
N ARG A 153 -1.14 8.28 51.00
CA ARG A 153 -0.73 7.64 52.29
C ARG A 153 -0.22 8.70 53.29
N TYR A 154 -0.83 8.99 54.44
CA TYR A 154 -1.52 8.18 55.46
C TYR A 154 -2.87 8.77 55.86
#